data_AF-A0AA88KZ17-F1
#
_entry.id   AF-A0AA88KZ17-F1
#
_cell.length_a   1.000
_cell.length_b   1.000
_cell.length_c   1.000
_cell.angle_alpha   90.00
_cell.angle_beta   90.00
_cell.angle_gamma   90.00
#
_symmetry.space_group_name_H-M   'P 1'
#
loop_
_entity.id
_entity.type
_entity.pdbx_description
1 polymer ?
#
loop_
_entity_poly.entity_id
_entity_poly.type
_entity_poly.pdbx_seq_one_letter_code
_entity_poly.pdbx_strand_id
1 'polypeptide(L)'
;MSVETSTLSLVCTNLATVSATFGNSGLLEHLINEGYKYSFTLNIDNIGATVDFNIHNMLLNDQNGSPAEFTMEVTNKTRGDVKGGTLTQYEGKLCLLEITQVPKELVDEFKSIKTFKIFNTNNLWISLDAITQDINENTLEMEVIVNPKTLKMVLMSYSLGQLLMQL
;
A
#
# COMPACT_ATOMS: atom_id res chain seq x y z
N MET A 1 19.20 -11.44 6.39
CA MET A 1 19.09 -12.06 5.05
C MET A 1 18.84 -10.92 4.11
N SER A 2 19.75 -10.70 3.15
CA SER A 2 19.72 -9.56 2.24
C SER A 2 18.45 -9.59 1.38
N VAL A 3 17.79 -8.44 1.22
CA VAL A 3 16.74 -8.26 0.23
C VAL A 3 17.44 -7.81 -1.05
N GLU A 4 17.57 -8.71 -2.02
CA GLU A 4 18.12 -8.37 -3.33
C GLU A 4 17.06 -7.63 -4.14
N THR A 5 17.45 -6.48 -4.68
CA THR A 5 16.68 -5.64 -5.57
C THR A 5 16.46 -6.36 -6.90
N SER A 6 15.24 -6.88 -7.09
CA SER A 6 14.78 -7.43 -8.37
C SER A 6 13.37 -6.93 -8.65
N THR A 7 13.24 -6.17 -9.74
CA THR A 7 11.99 -5.66 -10.31
C THR A 7 11.08 -6.85 -10.63
N LEU A 8 9.90 -6.92 -9.98
CA LEU A 8 9.03 -8.10 -10.04
C LEU A 8 7.56 -7.68 -10.06
N SER A 9 6.90 -7.96 -11.19
CA SER A 9 5.48 -7.70 -11.41
C SER A 9 4.55 -8.53 -10.52
N LEU A 10 3.65 -7.86 -9.82
CA LEU A 10 2.77 -8.40 -8.79
C LEU A 10 1.26 -8.14 -9.22
N VAL A 11 0.19 -8.92 -8.84
CA VAL A 11 -1.27 -8.54 -9.04
C VAL A 11 -2.16 -8.68 -7.74
N CYS A 12 -2.78 -7.62 -7.12
CA CYS A 12 -3.24 -7.63 -5.66
C CYS A 12 -3.63 -6.32 -4.85
N THR A 13 -3.87 -5.13 -5.46
CA THR A 13 -5.05 -4.22 -5.18
C THR A 13 -5.34 -3.45 -3.83
N ASN A 14 -5.04 -2.13 -3.70
CA ASN A 14 -5.76 -1.16 -2.81
C ASN A 14 -5.37 0.34 -2.90
N LEU A 15 -4.98 0.87 -4.07
CA LEU A 15 -4.92 2.33 -4.27
C LEU A 15 -6.04 2.87 -5.17
N ALA A 16 -6.74 1.97 -5.87
CA ALA A 16 -7.60 2.29 -7.01
C ALA A 16 -8.63 3.41 -6.79
N THR A 17 -9.24 3.53 -5.60
CA THR A 17 -10.19 4.64 -5.34
C THR A 17 -9.49 6.00 -5.27
N VAL A 18 -8.31 6.07 -4.64
CA VAL A 18 -7.50 7.31 -4.61
C VAL A 18 -6.91 7.56 -6.00
N SER A 19 -6.31 6.58 -6.66
CA SER A 19 -5.81 6.72 -8.04
C SER A 19 -6.89 7.23 -8.99
N ALA A 20 -8.05 6.55 -9.07
CA ALA A 20 -9.12 6.93 -9.98
C ALA A 20 -9.69 8.33 -9.69
N THR A 21 -9.86 8.72 -8.41
CA THR A 21 -10.31 10.08 -8.09
C THR A 21 -9.23 11.13 -8.36
N PHE A 22 -7.96 10.81 -8.11
CA PHE A 22 -6.80 11.67 -8.35
C PHE A 22 -6.60 11.96 -9.85
N GLY A 23 -6.67 10.92 -10.70
CA GLY A 23 -6.68 11.07 -12.16
C GLY A 23 -7.88 11.86 -12.66
N ASN A 24 -9.11 11.46 -12.30
CA ASN A 24 -10.34 12.13 -12.74
C ASN A 24 -10.47 13.60 -12.28
N SER A 25 -9.70 14.01 -11.26
CA SER A 25 -9.68 15.41 -10.79
C SER A 25 -8.82 16.35 -11.65
N GLY A 26 -7.99 15.82 -12.55
CA GLY A 26 -6.97 16.59 -13.28
C GLY A 26 -5.76 17.02 -12.43
N LEU A 27 -5.78 16.79 -11.10
CA LEU A 27 -4.68 17.16 -10.22
C LEU A 27 -3.42 16.31 -10.47
N LEU A 28 -3.58 15.03 -10.82
CA LEU A 28 -2.49 14.13 -11.17
C LEU A 28 -1.68 14.68 -12.37
N GLU A 29 -2.36 15.01 -13.46
CA GLU A 29 -1.75 15.60 -14.66
C GLU A 29 -1.08 16.95 -14.35
N HIS A 30 -1.73 17.81 -13.56
CA HIS A 30 -1.13 19.09 -13.15
C HIS A 30 0.17 18.90 -12.37
N LEU A 31 0.21 17.97 -11.40
CA LEU A 31 1.41 17.72 -10.59
C LEU A 31 2.55 17.12 -11.43
N ILE A 32 2.26 16.22 -12.37
CA ILE A 32 3.26 15.69 -13.30
C ILE A 32 3.83 16.82 -14.17
N ASN A 33 2.98 17.71 -14.68
CA ASN A 33 3.40 18.87 -15.49
C ASN A 33 4.25 19.89 -14.70
N GLU A 34 4.02 20.05 -13.40
CA GLU A 34 4.88 20.85 -12.50
C GLU A 34 6.19 20.12 -12.11
N GLY A 35 6.39 18.87 -12.55
CA GLY A 35 7.61 18.10 -12.34
C GLY A 35 7.65 17.28 -11.04
N TYR A 36 6.52 17.11 -10.35
CA TYR A 36 6.42 16.18 -9.24
C TYR A 36 6.49 14.74 -9.74
N LYS A 37 7.21 13.87 -9.02
CA LYS A 37 7.41 12.45 -9.40
C LYS A 37 6.71 11.46 -8.48
N TYR A 38 6.59 11.79 -7.20
CA TYR A 38 6.07 10.92 -6.16
C TYR A 38 5.00 11.64 -5.34
N SER A 39 3.92 10.92 -5.03
CA SER A 39 2.98 11.27 -3.98
C SER A 39 3.38 10.59 -2.67
N PHE A 40 3.10 11.25 -1.54
CA PHE A 40 3.17 10.67 -0.20
C PHE A 40 1.76 10.68 0.39
N THR A 41 1.21 9.49 0.62
CA THR A 41 -0.15 9.27 1.13
C THR A 41 -0.08 8.71 2.54
N LEU A 42 -0.88 9.27 3.45
CA LEU A 42 -0.90 8.90 4.87
C LEU A 42 -2.32 9.05 5.43
N ASN A 43 -2.62 8.35 6.52
CA ASN A 43 -3.85 8.55 7.26
C ASN A 43 -3.76 9.83 8.12
N ILE A 44 -4.76 10.70 8.05
CA ILE A 44 -4.76 12.01 8.74
C ILE A 44 -4.73 11.92 10.28
N ASP A 45 -5.11 10.77 10.86
CA ASP A 45 -5.00 10.49 12.29
C ASP A 45 -3.60 9.99 12.69
N ASN A 46 -2.73 9.63 11.74
CA ASN A 46 -1.32 9.33 11.98
C ASN A 46 -0.49 10.63 12.11
N ILE A 47 -0.65 11.33 13.23
CA ILE A 47 0.10 12.55 13.55
C ILE A 47 1.63 12.37 13.66
N GLY A 48 2.13 11.12 13.62
CA GLY A 48 3.56 10.80 13.57
C GLY A 48 4.12 10.72 12.14
N ALA A 49 3.28 10.66 11.12
CA ALA A 49 3.71 10.64 9.73
C ALA A 49 4.20 12.01 9.28
N THR A 50 5.46 12.07 8.83
CA THR A 50 6.05 13.27 8.22
C THR A 50 6.88 12.84 7.01
N VAL A 51 7.18 13.78 6.11
CA VAL A 51 8.00 13.51 4.92
C VAL A 51 9.44 13.25 5.34
N ASP A 52 9.90 12.00 5.30
CA ASP A 52 11.31 11.65 5.50
C ASP A 52 12.10 11.88 4.21
N PHE A 53 12.97 12.88 4.23
CA PHE A 53 13.84 13.22 3.09
C PHE A 53 14.84 12.11 2.74
N ASN A 54 15.17 11.19 3.65
CA ASN A 54 16.04 10.05 3.33
C ASN A 54 15.31 9.05 2.43
N ILE A 55 14.03 8.76 2.73
CA ILE A 55 13.18 7.91 1.88
C ILE A 55 12.93 8.60 0.53
N HIS A 56 12.61 9.89 0.55
CA HIS A 56 12.45 10.67 -0.68
C HIS A 56 13.71 10.66 -1.56
N ASN A 57 14.89 10.86 -0.97
CA ASN A 57 16.16 10.81 -1.70
C ASN A 57 16.49 9.40 -2.19
N MET A 58 16.14 8.34 -1.45
CA MET A 58 16.30 6.96 -1.90
C MET A 58 15.47 6.68 -3.17
N LEU A 59 14.20 7.11 -3.18
CA LEU A 59 13.29 6.96 -4.33
C LEU A 59 13.77 7.74 -5.56
N LEU A 60 14.24 8.99 -5.37
CA LEU A 60 14.71 9.83 -6.46
C LEU A 60 16.08 9.42 -7.04
N ASN A 61 16.94 8.78 -6.24
CA ASN A 61 18.33 8.47 -6.60
C ASN A 61 18.62 6.96 -6.57
N ASP A 62 17.63 6.14 -6.94
CA ASP A 62 17.77 4.68 -6.91
C ASP A 62 18.94 4.21 -7.79
N GLN A 63 19.94 3.62 -7.14
CA GLN A 63 21.19 3.15 -7.75
C GLN A 63 20.99 1.89 -8.61
N ASN A 64 19.87 1.19 -8.47
CA ASN A 64 19.61 -0.09 -9.13
C ASN A 64 19.08 0.06 -10.58
N GLY A 65 18.85 1.29 -11.04
CA GLY A 65 18.40 1.57 -12.41
C GLY A 65 16.93 1.26 -12.71
N SER A 66 16.15 0.90 -11.70
CA SER A 66 14.69 0.78 -11.76
C SER A 66 14.11 1.46 -10.52
N PRO A 67 13.69 2.75 -10.60
CA PRO A 67 13.21 3.48 -9.43
C PRO A 67 11.94 2.82 -8.89
N ALA A 68 11.88 2.56 -7.59
CA ALA A 68 10.71 1.94 -6.97
C ALA A 68 9.45 2.79 -7.19
N GLU A 69 8.43 2.22 -7.84
CA GLU A 69 7.18 2.90 -8.16
C GLU A 69 6.19 2.92 -6.99
N PHE A 70 6.35 1.99 -6.04
CA PHE A 70 5.64 1.96 -4.77
C PHE A 70 6.60 1.66 -3.63
N THR A 71 6.39 2.28 -2.47
CA THR A 71 7.09 1.97 -1.22
C THR A 71 6.15 2.19 -0.03
N MET A 72 6.08 1.20 0.85
CA MET A 72 5.31 1.24 2.08
C MET A 72 6.25 1.32 3.28
N GLU A 73 6.02 2.26 4.19
CA GLU A 73 6.67 2.23 5.48
C GLU A 73 6.02 1.16 6.39
N VAL A 74 6.85 0.40 7.10
CA VAL A 74 6.40 -0.58 8.08
C VAL A 74 7.08 -0.34 9.42
N THR A 75 6.36 -0.65 10.49
CA THR A 75 6.89 -0.61 11.86
C THR A 75 6.92 -2.00 12.49
N ASN A 76 7.63 -2.15 13.60
CA ASN A 76 7.61 -3.39 14.38
C ASN A 76 6.23 -3.59 15.02
N LYS A 77 5.63 -4.77 14.81
CA LYS A 77 4.31 -5.10 15.34
C LYS A 77 4.35 -5.21 16.87
N THR A 78 3.51 -4.44 17.53
CA THR A 78 3.30 -4.46 18.98
C THR A 78 2.03 -5.22 19.34
N ARG A 79 1.73 -5.34 20.65
CA ARG A 79 0.45 -5.90 21.13
C ARG A 79 -0.74 -4.95 20.92
N GLY A 80 -0.51 -3.68 20.60
CA GLY A 80 -1.57 -2.71 20.29
C GLY A 80 -2.11 -2.86 18.87
N ASP A 81 -1.32 -3.43 17.96
CA ASP A 81 -1.58 -3.48 16.52
C ASP A 81 -2.49 -4.67 16.16
N VAL A 82 -3.70 -4.61 16.70
CA VAL A 82 -4.75 -5.66 16.60
C VAL A 82 -5.61 -5.50 15.35
N LYS A 83 -5.63 -4.31 14.74
CA LYS A 83 -6.41 -4.00 13.52
C LYS A 83 -5.50 -3.38 12.47
N GLY A 84 -5.58 -3.87 11.24
CA GLY A 84 -4.73 -3.46 10.12
C GLY A 84 -3.92 -4.64 9.57
N GLY A 85 -3.10 -4.35 8.56
CA GLY A 85 -2.40 -5.36 7.77
C GLY A 85 -0.95 -5.60 8.14
N THR A 86 -0.42 -6.73 7.68
CA THR A 86 1.00 -7.09 7.74
C THR A 86 1.49 -7.51 6.35
N LEU A 87 2.74 -7.20 6.02
CA LEU A 87 3.34 -7.68 4.78
C LEU A 87 3.67 -9.17 4.92
N THR A 88 3.27 -9.93 3.90
CA THR A 88 3.47 -11.37 3.76
C THR A 88 4.09 -11.65 2.40
N GLN A 89 4.56 -12.88 2.17
CA GLN A 89 4.97 -13.32 0.84
C GLN A 89 4.16 -14.56 0.44
N TYR A 90 3.54 -14.52 -0.73
CA TYR A 90 2.75 -15.59 -1.31
C TYR A 90 3.20 -15.79 -2.77
N GLU A 91 3.54 -17.02 -3.18
CA GLU A 91 4.02 -17.33 -4.55
C GLU A 91 5.19 -16.42 -5.01
N GLY A 92 6.10 -16.06 -4.09
CA GLY A 92 7.23 -15.16 -4.34
C GLY A 92 6.87 -13.66 -4.32
N LYS A 93 5.58 -13.33 -4.33
CA LYS A 93 5.02 -11.97 -4.36
C LYS A 93 4.77 -11.42 -2.96
N LEU A 94 5.12 -10.15 -2.72
CA LEU A 94 4.75 -9.45 -1.50
C LEU A 94 3.25 -9.09 -1.52
N CYS A 95 2.54 -9.40 -0.44
CA CYS A 95 1.11 -9.14 -0.29
C CYS A 95 0.81 -8.53 1.08
N LEU A 96 -0.02 -7.49 1.15
CA LEU A 96 -0.52 -6.97 2.44
C LEU A 96 -1.75 -7.79 2.87
N LEU A 97 -1.57 -8.63 3.89
CA LEU A 97 -2.66 -9.42 4.48
C LEU A 97 -3.37 -8.60 5.56
N GLU A 98 -4.65 -8.27 5.34
CA GLU A 98 -5.53 -7.60 6.30
C GLU A 98 -6.24 -8.61 7.20
N ILE A 99 -6.49 -8.26 8.48
CA ILE A 99 -7.18 -9.16 9.44
C ILE A 99 -8.58 -9.62 8.98
N THR A 100 -9.23 -8.87 8.08
CA THR A 100 -10.52 -9.21 7.49
C THR A 100 -10.46 -10.35 6.46
N GLN A 101 -9.28 -10.61 5.87
CA GLN A 101 -9.04 -11.73 4.95
C GLN A 101 -8.67 -13.02 5.72
N VAL A 102 -8.38 -12.94 7.02
CA VAL A 102 -7.91 -14.07 7.84
C VAL A 102 -9.08 -14.92 8.35
N PRO A 103 -9.09 -16.26 8.15
CA PRO A 103 -10.06 -17.17 8.74
C PRO A 103 -10.12 -17.05 10.26
N LYS A 104 -11.31 -17.15 10.86
CA LYS A 104 -11.55 -16.86 12.29
C LYS A 104 -10.67 -17.69 13.23
N GLU A 105 -10.42 -18.93 12.83
CA GLU A 105 -9.56 -19.92 13.48
C GLU A 105 -8.06 -19.54 13.48
N LEU A 106 -7.60 -18.71 12.54
CA LEU A 106 -6.20 -18.26 12.41
C LEU A 106 -5.97 -16.82 12.93
N VAL A 107 -7.03 -16.14 13.37
CA VAL A 107 -6.96 -14.74 13.83
C VAL A 107 -5.98 -14.53 14.98
N ASP A 108 -5.85 -15.49 15.90
CA ASP A 108 -4.93 -15.36 17.04
C ASP A 108 -3.46 -15.62 16.64
N GLU A 109 -3.22 -16.41 15.59
CA GLU A 109 -1.92 -16.51 14.95
C GLU A 109 -1.56 -15.22 14.19
N PHE A 110 -2.51 -14.62 13.48
CA PHE A 110 -2.30 -13.32 12.83
C PHE A 110 -1.96 -12.18 13.82
N LYS A 111 -2.55 -12.20 15.02
CA LYS A 111 -2.20 -11.28 16.11
C LYS A 111 -0.85 -11.59 16.77
N SER A 112 -0.26 -12.76 16.53
CA SER A 112 1.00 -13.17 17.15
C SER A 112 2.17 -12.36 16.62
N ILE A 113 2.74 -11.51 17.48
CA ILE A 113 4.00 -10.79 17.23
C ILE A 113 5.21 -11.73 17.01
N LYS A 114 5.07 -13.03 17.30
CA LYS A 114 6.11 -14.03 16.99
C LYS A 114 6.06 -14.46 15.53
N THR A 115 4.86 -14.52 14.96
CA THR A 115 4.60 -14.93 13.56
C THR A 115 4.77 -13.73 12.64
N PHE A 116 4.02 -12.65 12.89
CA PHE A 116 4.06 -11.42 12.09
C PHE A 116 4.76 -10.31 12.88
N LYS A 117 5.96 -9.94 12.43
CA LYS A 117 6.85 -9.01 13.13
C LYS A 117 6.70 -7.56 12.68
N ILE A 118 6.09 -7.32 11.53
CA ILE A 118 5.94 -6.00 10.92
C ILE A 118 4.47 -5.65 10.73
N PHE A 119 4.18 -4.35 10.68
CA PHE A 119 2.84 -3.80 10.57
C PHE A 119 2.86 -2.60 9.63
N ASN A 120 1.87 -2.50 8.74
CA ASN A 120 1.73 -1.42 7.77
C ASN A 120 1.29 -0.12 8.47
N THR A 121 2.04 0.99 8.28
CA THR A 121 1.69 2.30 8.85
C THR A 121 0.62 3.06 8.06
N ASN A 122 0.31 2.60 6.84
CA ASN A 122 -0.39 3.33 5.78
C ASN A 122 0.31 4.63 5.33
N ASN A 123 1.62 4.76 5.58
CA ASN A 123 2.44 5.79 4.95
C ASN A 123 3.03 5.20 3.66
N LEU A 124 2.60 5.73 2.52
CA LEU A 124 2.84 5.15 1.19
C LEU A 124 3.46 6.20 0.27
N TRP A 125 4.50 5.81 -0.46
CA TRP A 125 5.18 6.60 -1.46
C TRP A 125 4.92 5.98 -2.83
N ILE A 126 4.42 6.76 -3.78
CA ILE A 126 3.83 6.22 -5.01
C ILE A 126 4.17 7.11 -6.20
N SER A 127 4.75 6.53 -7.25
CA SER A 127 5.09 7.21 -8.51
C SER A 127 3.83 7.74 -9.19
N LEU A 128 3.85 9.02 -9.58
CA LEU A 128 2.74 9.64 -10.30
C LEU A 128 2.61 9.07 -11.73
N ASP A 129 3.73 8.71 -12.35
CA ASP A 129 3.76 8.07 -13.67
C ASP A 129 3.11 6.68 -13.61
N ALA A 130 3.41 5.90 -12.57
CA ALA A 130 2.81 4.58 -12.36
C ALA A 130 1.30 4.66 -12.10
N ILE A 131 0.84 5.60 -11.25
CA ILE A 131 -0.59 5.88 -11.07
C ILE A 131 -1.26 6.24 -12.41
N THR A 132 -0.57 7.00 -13.26
CA THR A 132 -1.09 7.40 -14.59
C THR A 132 -1.19 6.21 -15.53
N GLN A 133 -0.18 5.34 -15.55
CA GLN A 133 -0.20 4.09 -16.33
C GLN A 133 -1.34 3.19 -15.88
N ASP A 134 -1.46 2.94 -14.58
CA ASP A 134 -2.47 2.08 -13.96
C ASP A 134 -3.91 2.51 -14.30
N ILE A 135 -4.15 3.82 -14.37
CA ILE A 135 -5.45 4.41 -14.77
C ILE A 135 -5.67 4.25 -16.28
N ASN A 136 -4.66 4.53 -17.10
CA ASN A 136 -4.77 4.52 -18.57
C ASN A 136 -4.94 3.11 -19.14
N GLU A 137 -4.23 2.13 -18.59
CA GLU A 137 -4.36 0.72 -18.98
C GLU A 137 -5.62 0.07 -18.38
N ASN A 138 -6.32 0.78 -17.49
CA ASN A 138 -7.43 0.28 -16.67
C ASN A 138 -7.03 -1.05 -15.98
N THR A 139 -5.78 -1.13 -15.55
CA THR A 139 -5.24 -2.32 -14.90
C THR A 139 -5.74 -2.43 -13.48
N LEU A 140 -6.03 -1.31 -12.79
CA LEU A 140 -6.43 -1.22 -11.36
C LEU A 140 -7.53 -2.22 -10.94
N GLU A 141 -7.11 -3.46 -10.64
CA GLU A 141 -8.00 -4.46 -10.06
C GLU A 141 -8.32 -4.07 -8.60
N MET A 142 -9.44 -4.57 -8.07
CA MET A 142 -9.90 -4.28 -6.71
C MET A 142 -10.49 -5.52 -6.05
N GLU A 143 -9.81 -6.06 -5.03
CA GLU A 143 -10.46 -6.98 -4.10
C GLU A 143 -11.49 -6.25 -3.22
N VAL A 144 -12.73 -6.75 -3.20
CA VAL A 144 -13.79 -6.20 -2.34
C VAL A 144 -13.62 -6.72 -0.92
N ILE A 145 -13.10 -5.89 -0.02
CA ILE A 145 -13.01 -6.23 1.41
C ILE A 145 -14.40 -6.08 2.06
N VAL A 146 -15.07 -7.21 2.28
CA VAL A 146 -16.35 -7.26 2.97
C VAL A 146 -16.13 -7.11 4.48
N ASN A 147 -16.58 -5.98 5.04
CA ASN A 147 -16.52 -5.70 6.48
C ASN A 147 -17.94 -5.77 7.09
N PRO A 148 -18.40 -6.95 7.55
CA PRO A 148 -19.76 -7.13 8.07
C PRO A 148 -19.93 -6.44 9.43
N LYS A 149 -20.31 -5.16 9.41
CA LYS A 149 -20.71 -4.39 10.59
C LYS A 149 -22.21 -4.56 10.85
N THR A 150 -22.58 -4.74 12.12
CA THR A 150 -23.98 -4.78 12.59
C THR A 150 -24.61 -3.38 12.62
N LEU A 151 -24.84 -2.83 11.43
CA LEU A 151 -25.76 -1.73 11.16
C LEU A 151 -26.87 -2.25 10.23
N LYS A 152 -27.96 -1.50 10.04
CA LYS A 152 -29.04 -1.87 9.10
C LYS A 152 -28.62 -1.86 7.61
N MET A 153 -27.33 -1.69 7.32
CA MET A 153 -26.76 -1.53 6.00
C MET A 153 -25.37 -2.18 5.97
N VAL A 154 -25.08 -2.94 4.92
CA VAL A 154 -23.74 -3.53 4.69
C VAL A 154 -22.81 -2.42 4.20
N LEU A 155 -21.62 -2.33 4.79
CA LEU A 155 -20.57 -1.43 4.33
C LEU A 155 -19.54 -2.24 3.52
N MET A 156 -19.45 -1.96 2.22
CA MET A 156 -18.32 -2.37 1.39
C MET A 156 -17.23 -1.30 1.50
N SER A 157 -15.97 -1.72 1.59
CA SER A 157 -14.83 -0.82 1.81
C SER A 157 -13.59 -1.34 1.11
N TYR A 158 -12.73 -0.41 0.68
CA TYR A 158 -11.37 -0.67 0.21
C TYR A 158 -10.40 -0.13 1.29
N SER A 159 -9.26 -0.80 1.52
CA SER A 159 -8.16 -0.27 2.36
C SER A 159 -7.26 0.60 1.46
N LEU A 160 -6.26 1.28 2.00
CA LEU A 160 -5.34 2.12 1.21
C LEU A 160 -3.97 1.48 0.98
N GLY A 161 -3.64 0.42 1.73
CA GLY A 161 -2.27 -0.10 1.82
C GLY A 161 -1.82 -1.11 0.77
N GLN A 162 -2.70 -1.69 -0.07
CA GLN A 162 -2.35 -2.85 -0.91
C GLN A 162 -2.03 -2.48 -2.39
N LEU A 163 -1.27 -1.41 -2.68
CA LEU A 163 -0.57 -1.28 -3.99
C LEU A 163 0.88 -1.76 -3.92
N LEU A 164 1.10 -2.86 -3.22
CA LEU A 164 1.89 -3.89 -3.89
C LEU A 164 0.97 -4.43 -4.97
N MET A 165 1.50 -4.61 -6.18
CA MET A 165 0.92 -5.48 -7.20
C MET A 165 0.20 -4.89 -8.43
N GLN A 166 0.89 -4.12 -9.31
CA GLN A 166 0.77 -4.14 -10.81
C GLN A 166 2.08 -3.89 -11.57
N LEU A 167 3.20 -3.83 -10.83
CA LEU A 167 4.52 -3.31 -11.21
C LEU A 167 5.57 -4.28 -10.66
#